data_AF-A0A2N7DTV3-F1
#
_entry.id   AF-A0A2N7DTV3-F1
#
_cell.length_a   1.000
_cell.length_b   1.000
_cell.length_c   1.000
_cell.angle_alpha   90.00
_cell.angle_beta   90.00
_cell.angle_gamma   90.00
#
_symmetry.space_group_name_H-M   'P 1'
#
loop_
_entity.id
_entity.type
_entity.pdbx_description
1 polymer ?
#
loop_
_entity_poly.entity_id
_entity_poly.type
_entity_poly.pdbx_seq_one_letter_code
_entity_poly.pdbx_strand_id
1 'polypeptide(L)'
;MKSDEVAYELLQNLGYAVEVISTSDNEQKKEADFLICYKNIVAIVEAKLKEDDPNIINEKERNLVAGEVSIVEGKLGRNEIHSGIINKATKQLISSGDKEHDFKIISFIATGSNVKTKADQFKDTIYGSTLIMESSDSVTTSKICYFFRNADFYRKKEIDAAIVSYILNDKIITQLCLNPYSKKFEVLRNSIFLEPFNGAVIDPIQLENQGLAYIPDADVERTLNDFHKLSPVYSPILQHLTKKYNTGFLVGVDFDSPELSIRTNKEE
;
A
#
# COMPACT_ATOMS: atom_id res chain seq x y z
N MET A 1 -14.13 4.47 16.15
CA MET A 1 -14.93 3.90 15.05
C MET A 1 -14.43 2.48 14.83
N LYS A 2 -15.28 1.46 14.67
CA LYS A 2 -14.75 0.09 14.49
C LYS A 2 -14.22 -0.07 13.06
N SER A 3 -13.08 -0.75 12.89
CA SER A 3 -12.44 -1.00 11.59
C SER A 3 -13.44 -1.50 10.54
N ASP A 4 -14.34 -2.39 10.94
CA ASP A 4 -15.30 -3.05 10.06
C ASP A 4 -16.38 -2.10 9.55
N GLU A 5 -16.82 -1.15 10.38
CA GLU A 5 -17.83 -0.14 9.99
C GLU A 5 -17.28 0.78 8.89
N VAL A 6 -16.05 1.28 9.08
CA VAL A 6 -15.38 2.16 8.09
C VAL A 6 -15.15 1.43 6.78
N ALA A 7 -14.72 0.18 6.84
CA ALA A 7 -14.47 -0.62 5.66
C ALA A 7 -15.77 -0.98 4.94
N TYR A 8 -16.82 -1.31 5.68
CA TYR A 8 -18.14 -1.58 5.12
C TYR A 8 -18.68 -0.37 4.35
N GLU A 9 -18.67 0.82 4.97
CA GLU A 9 -19.11 2.06 4.32
C GLU A 9 -18.25 2.41 3.10
N LEU A 10 -16.93 2.28 3.19
CA LEU A 10 -16.02 2.48 2.06
C LEU A 10 -16.40 1.58 0.87
N LEU A 11 -16.57 0.29 1.12
CA LEU A 11 -16.83 -0.70 0.06
C LEU A 11 -18.21 -0.47 -0.58
N GLN A 12 -19.22 -0.11 0.22
CA GLN A 12 -20.52 0.30 -0.31
C GLN A 12 -20.44 1.58 -1.14
N ASN A 13 -19.69 2.59 -0.68
CA ASN A 13 -19.54 3.86 -1.40
C ASN A 13 -18.79 3.71 -2.73
N LEU A 14 -17.92 2.71 -2.86
CA LEU A 14 -17.31 2.33 -4.14
C LEU A 14 -18.32 1.65 -5.09
N GLY A 15 -19.49 1.22 -4.58
CA GLY A 15 -20.55 0.59 -5.38
C GLY A 15 -20.54 -0.94 -5.35
N TYR A 16 -19.84 -1.55 -4.38
CA TYR A 16 -19.94 -2.99 -4.17
C TYR A 16 -21.16 -3.34 -3.32
N ALA A 17 -21.78 -4.49 -3.61
CA ALA A 17 -22.64 -5.16 -2.63
C ALA A 17 -21.74 -5.82 -1.59
N VAL A 18 -22.01 -5.59 -0.30
CA VAL A 18 -21.13 -6.02 0.81
C VAL A 18 -21.91 -6.93 1.76
N GLU A 19 -21.38 -8.13 1.98
CA GLU A 19 -21.84 -9.10 2.96
C GLU A 19 -20.76 -9.29 4.03
N VAL A 20 -21.16 -9.25 5.31
CA VAL A 20 -20.26 -9.50 6.43
C VAL A 20 -20.12 -11.00 6.61
N ILE A 21 -18.88 -11.49 6.68
CA ILE A 21 -18.62 -12.89 7.00
C ILE A 21 -18.72 -13.04 8.52
N SER A 22 -19.74 -13.78 8.96
CA SER A 22 -19.88 -14.14 10.37
C SER A 22 -18.67 -14.97 10.81
N THR A 23 -17.91 -14.49 11.80
CA THR A 23 -16.88 -15.31 12.44
C THR A 23 -17.55 -16.53 13.06
N SER A 24 -17.14 -17.72 12.64
CA SER A 24 -17.63 -18.96 13.25
C SER A 24 -17.33 -18.96 14.75
N ASP A 25 -18.28 -19.41 15.58
CA ASP A 25 -18.14 -19.50 17.06
C ASP A 25 -16.95 -20.36 17.53
N ASN A 26 -16.30 -21.09 16.63
CA ASN A 26 -15.02 -21.71 16.87
C ASN A 26 -13.90 -20.66 16.78
N GLU A 27 -13.48 -20.14 17.94
CA GLU A 27 -12.38 -19.16 18.14
C GLU A 27 -11.04 -19.49 17.42
N GLN A 28 -10.90 -20.69 16.85
CA GLN A 28 -9.69 -21.13 16.15
C GLN A 28 -9.57 -20.64 14.70
N LYS A 29 -10.67 -20.32 14.01
CA LYS A 29 -10.64 -19.95 12.59
C LYS A 29 -10.95 -18.45 12.43
N LYS A 30 -9.89 -17.63 12.36
CA LYS A 30 -10.04 -16.21 11.97
C LYS A 30 -10.27 -16.17 10.47
N GLU A 31 -11.45 -15.72 10.08
CA GLU A 31 -11.89 -15.59 8.68
C GLU A 31 -11.70 -14.16 8.17
N ALA A 32 -11.89 -13.98 6.87
CA ALA A 32 -11.97 -12.66 6.24
C ALA A 32 -13.21 -11.92 6.73
N ASP A 33 -13.19 -10.59 6.66
CA ASP A 33 -14.27 -9.76 7.21
C ASP A 33 -15.49 -9.67 6.27
N PHE A 34 -15.26 -9.64 4.95
CA PHE A 34 -16.33 -9.40 3.98
C PHE A 34 -16.27 -10.29 2.74
N LEU A 35 -17.45 -10.55 2.18
CA LEU A 35 -17.65 -10.88 0.77
C LEU A 35 -18.16 -9.62 0.07
N ILE A 36 -17.49 -9.20 -0.99
CA ILE A 36 -17.97 -8.11 -1.85
C ILE A 36 -18.29 -8.63 -3.23
N CYS A 37 -19.35 -8.10 -3.82
CA CYS A 37 -19.77 -8.43 -5.17
C CYS A 37 -19.90 -7.17 -6.01
N TYR A 38 -19.35 -7.21 -7.22
CA TYR A 38 -19.60 -6.22 -8.27
C TYR A 38 -20.15 -6.94 -9.50
N LYS A 39 -21.42 -6.66 -9.81
CA LYS A 39 -22.18 -7.38 -10.83
C LYS A 39 -22.22 -8.88 -10.50
N ASN A 40 -21.41 -9.71 -11.15
CA ASN A 40 -21.35 -11.16 -10.94
C ASN A 40 -19.99 -11.64 -10.44
N ILE A 41 -19.12 -10.72 -10.03
CA ILE A 41 -17.74 -11.03 -9.64
C ILE A 41 -17.60 -10.81 -8.13
N VAL A 42 -17.10 -11.83 -7.45
CA VAL A 42 -17.06 -11.91 -6.00
C VAL A 42 -15.62 -11.86 -5.50
N ALA A 43 -15.35 -11.09 -4.45
CA ALA A 43 -14.07 -11.09 -3.76
C ALA A 43 -14.26 -11.26 -2.25
N ILE A 44 -13.36 -12.03 -1.63
CA ILE A 44 -13.20 -12.00 -0.18
C ILE A 44 -12.25 -10.88 0.21
N VAL A 45 -12.62 -10.12 1.23
CA VAL A 45 -11.90 -8.92 1.67
C VAL A 45 -11.59 -9.01 3.16
N GLU A 46 -10.33 -8.78 3.49
CA GLU A 46 -9.89 -8.52 4.86
C GLU A 46 -9.61 -7.03 5.03
N ALA A 47 -10.26 -6.38 5.99
CA ALA A 47 -10.08 -4.98 6.29
C ALA A 47 -9.05 -4.73 7.40
N LYS A 48 -8.30 -3.64 7.25
CA LYS A 48 -7.29 -3.18 8.20
C LYS A 48 -7.34 -1.66 8.31
N LEU A 49 -7.87 -1.17 9.44
CA LEU A 49 -7.79 0.22 9.81
C LEU A 49 -6.45 0.54 10.50
N LYS A 50 -5.80 1.63 10.09
CA LYS A 50 -4.60 2.18 10.70
C LYS A 50 -4.87 3.58 11.25
N GLU A 51 -5.03 3.65 12.57
CA GLU A 51 -5.22 4.88 13.33
C GLU A 51 -3.89 5.37 13.92
N ASP A 52 -3.90 6.60 14.45
CA ASP A 52 -2.81 7.11 15.27
C ASP A 52 -2.69 6.35 16.59
N ASP A 53 -1.47 6.27 17.12
CA ASP A 53 -1.27 5.81 18.49
C ASP A 53 -1.92 6.83 19.45
N PRO A 54 -2.75 6.39 20.42
CA PRO A 54 -3.37 7.29 21.39
C PRO A 54 -2.37 8.20 22.10
N ASN A 55 -1.13 7.75 22.33
CA ASN A 55 -0.09 8.58 22.93
C ASN A 55 0.33 9.74 22.02
N ILE A 56 0.48 9.47 20.71
CA ILE A 56 0.79 10.50 19.70
C ILE A 56 -0.35 11.51 19.61
N ILE A 57 -1.60 11.05 19.63
CA ILE A 57 -2.78 11.94 19.64
C ILE A 57 -2.73 12.85 20.87
N ASN A 58 -2.53 12.27 22.06
CA ASN A 58 -2.51 13.00 23.31
C ASN A 58 -1.35 14.01 23.40
N GLU A 59 -0.18 13.65 22.89
CA GLU A 59 0.98 14.55 22.83
C GLU A 59 0.75 15.70 21.86
N LYS A 60 0.23 15.39 20.66
CA LYS A 60 -0.17 16.39 19.65
C LYS A 60 -1.16 17.40 20.25
N GLU A 61 -2.23 16.93 20.89
CA GLU A 61 -3.22 17.80 21.52
C GLU A 61 -2.64 18.67 22.62
N ARG A 62 -1.74 18.14 23.48
CA ARG A 62 -1.06 18.95 24.50
C ARG A 62 -0.23 20.08 23.88
N ASN A 63 0.57 19.77 22.87
CA ASN A 63 1.43 20.76 22.21
C ASN A 63 0.57 21.84 21.53
N LEU A 64 -0.49 21.43 20.83
CA LEU A 64 -1.41 22.34 20.15
C LEU A 64 -2.20 23.24 21.12
N VAL A 65 -2.60 22.73 22.30
CA VAL A 65 -3.24 23.53 23.37
C VAL A 65 -2.25 24.53 23.97
N ALA A 66 -0.97 24.18 24.08
CA ALA A 66 0.08 25.07 24.56
C ALA A 66 0.47 26.18 23.55
N GLY A 67 -0.13 26.19 22.35
CA GLY A 67 0.22 27.12 21.26
C GLY A 67 1.51 26.73 20.53
N GLU A 68 2.00 25.52 20.74
CA GLU A 68 3.20 24.99 20.10
C GLU A 68 2.88 24.32 18.76
N VAL A 69 3.90 24.18 17.91
CA VAL A 69 3.80 23.41 16.67
C VAL A 69 3.97 21.93 17.00
N SER A 70 3.01 21.10 16.60
CA SER A 70 3.15 19.64 16.68
C SER A 70 3.71 19.11 15.37
N ILE A 71 4.80 18.35 15.45
CA ILE A 71 5.40 17.64 14.32
C ILE A 71 5.17 16.15 14.52
N VAL A 72 4.51 15.50 13.56
CA VAL A 72 4.40 14.04 13.53
C VAL A 72 5.31 13.55 12.41
N GLU A 73 6.38 12.84 12.77
CA GLU A 73 7.26 12.24 11.77
C GLU A 73 6.53 11.16 10.97
N GLY A 74 6.70 11.21 9.64
CA GLY A 74 6.22 10.19 8.73
C GLY A 74 7.40 9.60 7.98
N LYS A 75 7.53 8.27 8.00
CA LYS A 75 8.59 7.57 7.27
C LYS A 75 8.00 6.89 6.03
N LEU A 76 8.62 7.06 4.87
CA LEU A 76 8.30 6.30 3.66
C LEU A 76 9.17 5.04 3.57
N GLY A 77 8.86 4.16 2.61
CA GLY A 77 9.56 2.89 2.44
C GLY A 77 8.97 1.72 3.23
N ARG A 78 9.63 0.56 3.15
CA ARG A 78 9.14 -0.71 3.71
C ARG A 78 9.02 -0.65 5.24
N ASN A 79 7.89 -1.13 5.76
CA ASN A 79 7.62 -1.21 7.20
C ASN A 79 7.30 -2.65 7.64
N GLU A 80 8.04 -3.16 8.63
CA GLU A 80 7.86 -4.53 9.16
C GLU A 80 6.55 -4.70 9.95
N ILE A 81 6.00 -3.64 10.56
CA ILE A 81 4.68 -3.67 11.19
C ILE A 81 3.61 -3.90 10.13
N HIS A 82 3.67 -3.18 9.00
CA HIS A 82 2.76 -3.41 7.88
C HIS A 82 2.93 -4.81 7.29
N SER A 83 4.16 -5.32 7.16
CA SER A 83 4.41 -6.70 6.74
C SER A 83 3.75 -7.71 7.70
N GLY A 84 3.82 -7.48 9.01
CA GLY A 84 3.13 -8.28 10.01
C GLY A 84 1.60 -8.25 9.88
N ILE A 85 1.03 -7.08 9.58
CA ILE A 85 -0.40 -6.90 9.32
C ILE A 85 -0.82 -7.68 8.06
N ILE A 86 -0.07 -7.54 6.96
CA ILE A 86 -0.33 -8.24 5.70
C ILE A 86 -0.25 -9.76 5.90
N ASN A 87 0.72 -10.24 6.68
CA ASN A 87 0.84 -11.67 6.96
C ASN A 87 -0.35 -12.23 7.74
N LYS A 88 -0.92 -11.48 8.69
CA LYS A 88 -2.16 -11.88 9.39
C LYS A 88 -3.34 -11.88 8.44
N ALA A 89 -3.52 -10.81 7.66
CA ALA A 89 -4.58 -10.68 6.68
C ALA A 89 -4.55 -11.81 5.63
N THR A 90 -3.36 -12.17 5.16
CA THR A 90 -3.19 -13.30 4.22
C THR A 90 -3.72 -14.61 4.80
N LYS A 91 -3.45 -14.89 6.08
CA LYS A 91 -3.92 -16.11 6.73
C LYS A 91 -5.45 -16.17 6.81
N GLN A 92 -6.10 -15.02 7.05
CA GLN A 92 -7.57 -14.90 7.09
C GLN A 92 -8.19 -15.07 5.70
N LEU A 93 -7.58 -14.48 4.67
CA LEU A 93 -7.98 -14.68 3.27
C LEU A 93 -7.79 -16.13 2.80
N ILE A 94 -6.77 -16.84 3.30
CA ILE A 94 -6.57 -18.26 3.01
C ILE A 94 -7.61 -19.11 3.74
N SER A 95 -7.87 -18.83 5.02
CA SER A 95 -8.82 -19.62 5.83
C SER A 95 -10.27 -19.50 5.33
N SER A 96 -10.63 -18.40 4.69
CA SER A 96 -11.93 -18.17 4.04
C SER A 96 -12.01 -18.63 2.58
N GLY A 97 -11.02 -19.41 2.12
CA GLY A 97 -10.98 -19.92 0.76
C GLY A 97 -12.04 -20.96 0.41
N ASP A 98 -12.82 -21.42 1.40
CA ASP A 98 -13.97 -22.31 1.25
C ASP A 98 -15.22 -21.62 0.71
N LYS A 99 -15.28 -20.29 0.80
CA LYS A 99 -16.36 -19.48 0.21
C LYS A 99 -16.17 -19.37 -1.29
N GLU A 100 -17.25 -19.29 -2.07
CA GLU A 100 -17.16 -19.06 -3.51
C GLU A 100 -16.69 -17.62 -3.78
N HIS A 101 -15.56 -17.46 -4.49
CA HIS A 101 -14.97 -16.16 -4.78
C HIS A 101 -14.04 -16.20 -5.98
N ASP A 102 -13.97 -15.08 -6.71
CA ASP A 102 -13.04 -14.84 -7.80
C ASP A 102 -11.72 -14.28 -7.29
N PHE A 103 -11.72 -13.39 -6.28
CA PHE A 103 -10.51 -12.70 -5.83
C PHE A 103 -10.34 -12.63 -4.31
N LYS A 104 -9.08 -12.44 -3.88
CA LYS A 104 -8.67 -12.22 -2.49
C LYS A 104 -8.01 -10.86 -2.35
N ILE A 105 -8.60 -9.99 -1.54
CA ILE A 105 -8.22 -8.58 -1.48
C ILE A 105 -7.99 -8.15 -0.03
N ILE A 106 -6.96 -7.33 0.19
CA ILE A 106 -6.79 -6.61 1.45
C ILE A 106 -7.34 -5.20 1.30
N SER A 107 -8.18 -4.73 2.22
CA SER A 107 -8.60 -3.33 2.31
C SER A 107 -7.87 -2.63 3.45
N PHE A 108 -6.95 -1.73 3.12
CA PHE A 108 -6.21 -0.92 4.08
C PHE A 108 -6.77 0.50 4.11
N ILE A 109 -7.08 1.01 5.30
CA ILE A 109 -7.66 2.35 5.49
C ILE A 109 -6.81 3.10 6.51
N ALA A 110 -6.24 4.25 6.12
CA ALA A 110 -5.52 5.13 7.03
C ALA A 110 -6.35 6.33 7.48
N THR A 111 -6.34 6.60 8.78
CA THR A 111 -7.02 7.75 9.42
C THR A 111 -6.09 8.42 10.44
N GLY A 112 -6.49 9.61 10.92
CA GLY A 112 -5.71 10.41 11.88
C GLY A 112 -4.72 11.35 11.20
N SER A 113 -3.49 11.40 11.72
CA SER A 113 -2.38 12.18 11.20
C SER A 113 -1.58 11.37 10.17
N ASN A 114 -0.87 12.06 9.27
CA ASN A 114 0.01 11.47 8.25
C ASN A 114 -0.68 10.40 7.39
N VAL A 115 -1.97 10.56 7.13
CA VAL A 115 -2.80 9.53 6.47
C VAL A 115 -2.30 9.14 5.10
N LYS A 116 -1.85 10.13 4.31
CA LYS A 116 -1.23 9.90 3.01
C LYS A 116 0.09 9.14 3.16
N THR A 117 0.94 9.55 4.11
CA THR A 117 2.22 8.88 4.38
C THR A 117 2.01 7.43 4.82
N LYS A 118 1.01 7.14 5.66
CA LYS A 118 0.64 5.76 6.03
C LYS A 118 0.19 4.93 4.83
N ALA A 119 -0.65 5.50 3.96
CA ALA A 119 -1.09 4.83 2.73
C ALA A 119 0.08 4.59 1.76
N ASP A 120 0.97 5.57 1.59
CA ASP A 120 2.17 5.46 0.76
C ASP A 120 3.16 4.43 1.35
N GLN A 121 3.36 4.41 2.67
CA GLN A 121 4.19 3.40 3.35
C GLN A 121 3.62 1.98 3.22
N PHE A 122 2.30 1.84 3.26
CA PHE A 122 1.65 0.55 3.00
C PHE A 122 1.88 0.10 1.55
N LYS A 123 1.73 1.01 0.56
CA LYS A 123 2.06 0.74 -0.85
C LYS A 123 3.53 0.34 -1.04
N ASP A 124 4.45 1.07 -0.40
CA ASP A 124 5.88 0.75 -0.42
C ASP A 124 6.18 -0.60 0.20
N THR A 125 5.40 -1.02 1.19
CA THR A 125 5.56 -2.34 1.80
C THR A 125 5.03 -3.46 0.89
N ILE A 126 3.82 -3.33 0.35
CA ILE A 126 3.25 -4.37 -0.53
C ILE A 126 4.07 -4.53 -1.81
N TYR A 127 4.57 -3.44 -2.39
CA TYR A 127 5.37 -3.47 -3.60
C TYR A 127 6.87 -3.55 -3.36
N GLY A 128 7.37 -3.31 -2.15
CA GLY A 128 8.80 -3.11 -1.93
C GLY A 128 9.35 -1.95 -2.77
N SER A 129 8.57 -0.89 -2.99
CA SER A 129 8.95 0.19 -3.90
C SER A 129 9.92 1.19 -3.28
N THR A 130 10.59 1.95 -4.15
CA THR A 130 11.39 3.14 -3.82
C THR A 130 11.35 4.11 -5.00
N LEU A 131 11.63 5.39 -4.75
CA LEU A 131 11.83 6.36 -5.83
C LEU A 131 13.26 6.21 -6.36
N ILE A 132 13.41 6.06 -7.67
CA ILE A 132 14.71 6.08 -8.34
C ILE A 132 14.87 7.43 -9.02
N MET A 133 15.92 8.15 -8.65
CA MET A 133 16.40 9.32 -9.37
C MET A 133 17.46 8.89 -10.38
N GLU A 134 17.29 9.32 -11.62
CA GLU A 134 18.27 9.16 -12.68
C GLU A 134 18.95 10.51 -12.93
N SER A 135 20.28 10.52 -12.82
CA SER A 135 21.12 11.65 -13.22
C SER A 135 21.78 11.31 -14.55
N SER A 136 21.43 12.07 -15.59
CA SER A 136 22.10 12.09 -16.89
C SER A 136 22.63 13.49 -17.18
N ASP A 137 23.54 13.63 -18.15
CA ASP A 137 24.20 14.91 -18.48
C ASP A 137 23.26 16.06 -18.89
N SER A 138 21.95 15.80 -19.08
CA SER A 138 20.99 16.79 -19.57
C SER A 138 19.63 16.82 -18.87
N VAL A 139 19.18 15.76 -18.18
CA VAL A 139 17.89 15.73 -17.49
C VAL A 139 17.97 14.85 -16.23
N THR A 140 17.45 15.37 -15.12
CA THR A 140 17.14 14.56 -13.93
C THR A 140 15.70 14.09 -14.03
N THR A 141 15.49 12.78 -14.07
CA THR A 141 14.14 12.19 -14.02
C THR A 141 13.98 11.34 -12.77
N SER A 142 12.74 11.11 -12.35
CA SER A 142 12.44 10.22 -11.23
C SER A 142 11.31 9.28 -11.58
N LYS A 143 11.49 8.00 -11.28
CA LYS A 143 10.47 6.95 -11.50
C LYS A 143 10.37 6.07 -10.28
N ILE A 144 9.18 5.52 -10.04
CA ILE A 144 9.02 4.50 -9.00
C ILE A 144 9.65 3.21 -9.52
N CYS A 145 10.47 2.57 -8.69
CA CYS A 145 10.89 1.19 -8.91
C CYS A 145 10.07 0.28 -8.01
N TYR A 146 9.20 -0.54 -8.61
CA TYR A 146 8.47 -1.58 -7.90
C TYR A 146 9.37 -2.79 -7.70
N PHE A 147 9.19 -3.50 -6.59
CA PHE A 147 9.94 -4.72 -6.25
C PHE A 147 11.46 -4.51 -6.13
N PHE A 148 11.86 -3.29 -5.77
CA PHE A 148 13.23 -2.93 -5.41
C PHE A 148 13.66 -3.60 -4.09
N ARG A 149 12.74 -3.75 -3.15
CA ARG A 149 12.99 -4.40 -1.86
C ARG A 149 12.24 -5.72 -1.80
N ASN A 150 12.41 -6.44 -0.70
CA ASN A 150 11.50 -7.51 -0.36
C ASN A 150 10.06 -6.94 -0.32
N ALA A 151 9.21 -7.47 -1.18
CA ALA A 151 7.84 -7.01 -1.38
C ALA A 151 6.86 -8.06 -0.88
N ASP A 152 5.79 -7.64 -0.22
CA ASP A 152 4.81 -8.59 0.30
C ASP A 152 3.99 -9.23 -0.82
N PHE A 153 3.66 -8.50 -1.89
CA PHE A 153 3.01 -9.08 -3.08
C PHE A 153 3.84 -10.17 -3.76
N TYR A 154 5.17 -10.04 -3.79
CA TYR A 154 6.05 -11.09 -4.31
C TYR A 154 6.01 -12.37 -3.45
N ARG A 155 5.97 -12.20 -2.12
CA ARG A 155 5.96 -13.32 -1.16
C ARG A 155 4.58 -13.95 -0.97
N LYS A 156 3.51 -13.18 -1.19
CA LYS A 156 2.11 -13.54 -0.89
C LYS A 156 1.29 -13.54 -2.18
N LYS A 157 1.58 -14.52 -3.05
CA LYS A 157 0.96 -14.67 -4.37
C LYS A 157 -0.53 -15.03 -4.28
N GLU A 158 -1.01 -15.38 -3.09
CA GLU A 158 -2.42 -15.64 -2.78
C GLU A 158 -3.26 -14.37 -2.69
N ILE A 159 -2.64 -13.19 -2.52
CA ILE A 159 -3.34 -11.91 -2.55
C ILE A 159 -3.39 -11.43 -3.99
N ASP A 160 -4.58 -11.12 -4.49
CA ASP A 160 -4.80 -10.68 -5.87
C ASP A 160 -4.65 -9.16 -6.02
N ALA A 161 -5.08 -8.40 -5.02
CA ALA A 161 -4.93 -6.95 -4.97
C ALA A 161 -5.04 -6.40 -3.54
N ALA A 162 -4.75 -5.11 -3.38
CA ALA A 162 -5.04 -4.35 -2.17
C ALA A 162 -5.78 -3.05 -2.50
N ILE A 163 -6.88 -2.80 -1.82
CA ILE A 163 -7.54 -1.50 -1.79
C ILE A 163 -6.82 -0.67 -0.73
N VAL A 164 -6.23 0.46 -1.13
CA VAL A 164 -5.52 1.35 -0.22
C VAL A 164 -6.28 2.67 -0.19
N SER A 165 -6.82 3.00 0.98
CA SER A 165 -7.61 4.19 1.20
C SER A 165 -7.06 5.04 2.33
N TYR A 166 -7.32 6.34 2.27
CA TYR A 166 -7.07 7.24 3.37
C TYR A 166 -8.09 8.37 3.41
N ILE A 167 -8.37 8.88 4.61
CA ILE A 167 -9.35 9.95 4.83
C ILE A 167 -8.63 11.27 5.03
N LEU A 168 -8.81 12.22 4.12
CA LEU A 168 -8.22 13.55 4.18
C LEU A 168 -9.32 14.60 3.99
N ASN A 169 -9.51 15.49 4.96
CA ASN A 169 -10.53 16.55 4.94
C ASN A 169 -11.94 16.01 4.61
N ASP A 170 -12.36 14.95 5.32
CA ASP A 170 -13.64 14.23 5.13
C ASP A 170 -13.85 13.61 3.74
N LYS A 171 -12.81 13.59 2.91
CA LYS A 171 -12.81 12.90 1.62
C LYS A 171 -12.03 11.61 1.74
N ILE A 172 -12.63 10.54 1.24
CA ILE A 172 -11.97 9.25 1.12
C ILE A 172 -11.27 9.21 -0.23
N ILE A 173 -9.96 9.00 -0.19
CA ILE A 173 -9.13 8.81 -1.38
C ILE A 173 -8.73 7.35 -1.42
N THR A 174 -9.05 6.68 -2.52
CA THR A 174 -8.90 5.23 -2.67
C THR A 174 -8.16 4.88 -3.96
N GLN A 175 -7.25 3.91 -3.87
CA GLN A 175 -6.57 3.33 -5.02
C GLN A 175 -6.59 1.80 -4.92
N LEU A 176 -6.74 1.12 -6.05
CA LEU A 176 -6.58 -0.32 -6.13
C LEU A 176 -5.17 -0.68 -6.59
N CYS A 177 -4.45 -1.46 -5.81
CA CYS A 177 -3.09 -1.91 -6.08
C CYS A 177 -3.12 -3.36 -6.56
N LEU A 178 -2.83 -3.63 -7.83
CA LEU A 178 -2.82 -4.98 -8.37
C LEU A 178 -1.54 -5.73 -7.98
N ASN A 179 -1.62 -7.03 -7.71
CA ASN A 179 -0.46 -7.91 -7.50
C ASN A 179 -0.07 -8.63 -8.80
N PRO A 180 1.03 -8.24 -9.47
CA PRO A 180 1.50 -8.91 -10.70
C PRO A 180 1.92 -10.37 -10.49
N TYR A 181 2.22 -10.78 -9.26
CA TYR A 181 2.65 -12.14 -8.93
C TYR A 181 1.48 -13.06 -8.57
N SER A 182 0.25 -12.55 -8.51
CA SER A 182 -0.92 -13.41 -8.38
C SER A 182 -1.16 -14.20 -9.67
N LYS A 183 -1.57 -15.47 -9.52
CA LYS A 183 -2.03 -16.30 -10.65
C LYS A 183 -3.28 -15.73 -11.34
N LYS A 184 -4.05 -14.88 -10.65
CA LYS A 184 -5.26 -14.25 -11.14
C LYS A 184 -5.02 -12.81 -11.64
N PHE A 185 -3.76 -12.36 -11.72
CA PHE A 185 -3.42 -10.99 -12.11
C PHE A 185 -4.08 -10.58 -13.43
N GLU A 186 -3.86 -11.33 -14.52
CA GLU A 186 -4.43 -10.99 -15.83
C GLU A 186 -5.97 -11.07 -15.85
N VAL A 187 -6.55 -11.98 -15.07
CA VAL A 187 -8.01 -12.09 -14.94
C VAL A 187 -8.57 -10.85 -14.24
N LEU A 188 -7.97 -10.45 -13.11
CA LEU A 188 -8.38 -9.26 -12.37
C LEU A 188 -8.14 -7.97 -13.16
N ARG A 189 -6.99 -7.85 -13.82
CA ARG A 189 -6.58 -6.70 -14.63
C ARG A 189 -7.58 -6.37 -15.75
N ASN A 190 -8.15 -7.39 -16.37
CA ASN A 190 -9.13 -7.26 -17.45
C ASN A 190 -10.59 -7.35 -16.96
N SER A 191 -10.79 -7.38 -15.64
CA SER A 191 -12.10 -7.56 -15.03
C SER A 191 -12.87 -6.24 -14.89
N ILE A 192 -14.19 -6.31 -15.08
CA ILE A 192 -15.13 -5.24 -14.72
C ILE A 192 -15.10 -4.90 -13.23
N PHE A 193 -14.52 -5.75 -12.39
CA PHE A 193 -14.37 -5.53 -10.95
C PHE A 193 -13.57 -4.27 -10.61
N LEU A 194 -12.78 -3.75 -11.57
CA LEU A 194 -11.98 -2.53 -11.42
C LEU A 194 -12.75 -1.23 -11.71
N GLU A 195 -13.92 -1.31 -12.37
CA GLU A 195 -14.71 -0.13 -12.79
C GLU A 195 -14.98 0.88 -11.65
N PRO A 196 -15.33 0.44 -10.41
CA PRO A 196 -15.49 1.32 -9.24
C PRO A 196 -14.37 2.32 -8.98
N PHE A 197 -13.13 1.99 -9.36
CA PHE A 197 -11.97 2.83 -9.08
C PHE A 197 -11.77 3.95 -10.10
N ASN A 198 -12.55 4.01 -11.18
CA ASN A 198 -12.48 5.08 -12.19
C ASN A 198 -11.05 5.41 -12.66
N GLY A 199 -10.23 4.38 -12.87
CA GLY A 199 -8.83 4.53 -13.29
C GLY A 199 -7.82 4.78 -12.15
N ALA A 200 -8.26 4.89 -10.90
CA ALA A 200 -7.39 4.91 -9.72
C ALA A 200 -6.83 3.51 -9.39
N VAL A 201 -6.21 2.88 -10.38
CA VAL A 201 -5.62 1.54 -10.31
C VAL A 201 -4.12 1.62 -10.55
N ILE A 202 -3.34 0.99 -9.68
CA ILE A 202 -1.89 0.83 -9.81
C ILE A 202 -1.63 -0.55 -10.41
N ASP A 203 -1.20 -0.55 -11.67
CA ASP A 203 -0.70 -1.70 -12.41
C ASP A 203 0.79 -1.50 -12.69
N PRO A 204 1.69 -2.12 -11.90
CA PRO A 204 3.13 -1.98 -12.10
C PRO A 204 3.59 -2.39 -13.50
N ILE A 205 2.98 -3.41 -14.10
CA ILE A 205 3.37 -3.92 -15.42
C ILE A 205 2.97 -2.93 -16.50
N GLN A 206 1.78 -2.33 -16.40
CA GLN A 206 1.38 -1.26 -17.32
C GLN A 206 2.30 -0.05 -17.20
N LEU A 207 2.64 0.37 -15.97
CA LEU A 207 3.51 1.51 -15.73
C LEU A 207 4.93 1.27 -16.25
N GLU A 208 5.47 0.05 -16.10
CA GLU A 208 6.76 -0.33 -16.70
C GLU A 208 6.70 -0.27 -18.23
N ASN A 209 5.67 -0.85 -18.85
CA ASN A 209 5.49 -0.84 -20.31
C ASN A 209 5.33 0.57 -20.89
N GLN A 210 4.77 1.50 -20.12
CA GLN A 210 4.66 2.93 -20.48
C GLN A 210 5.97 3.71 -20.24
N GLY A 211 7.00 3.07 -19.68
CA GLY A 211 8.27 3.71 -19.32
C GLY A 211 8.17 4.62 -18.10
N LEU A 212 7.09 4.54 -17.32
CA LEU A 212 6.81 5.36 -16.14
C LEU A 212 7.32 4.74 -14.83
N ALA A 213 7.67 3.45 -14.85
CA ALA A 213 8.20 2.73 -13.70
C ALA A 213 9.35 1.79 -14.09
N TYR A 214 10.10 1.37 -13.08
CA TYR A 214 11.11 0.32 -13.17
C TYR A 214 10.62 -0.93 -12.44
N ILE A 215 10.94 -2.10 -12.99
CA ILE A 215 10.75 -3.40 -12.35
C ILE A 215 12.03 -4.23 -12.59
N PRO A 216 12.80 -4.58 -11.54
CA PRO A 216 13.95 -5.45 -11.71
C PRO A 216 13.50 -6.87 -12.01
N ASP A 217 14.33 -7.62 -12.72
CA ASP A 217 14.04 -9.03 -13.01
C ASP A 217 13.94 -9.86 -11.72
N ALA A 218 13.22 -10.98 -11.79
CA ALA A 218 12.84 -11.75 -10.60
C ALA A 218 14.04 -12.35 -9.85
N ASP A 219 15.10 -12.71 -10.57
CA ASP A 219 16.32 -13.36 -10.10
C ASP A 219 17.37 -12.41 -9.50
N VAL A 220 17.15 -11.09 -9.58
CA VAL A 220 18.07 -10.09 -9.03
C VAL A 220 18.12 -10.17 -7.50
N GLU A 221 19.33 -10.15 -6.95
CA GLU A 221 19.54 -10.14 -5.50
C GLU A 221 19.06 -8.83 -4.87
N ARG A 222 18.15 -8.94 -3.90
CA ARG A 222 17.53 -7.80 -3.20
C ARG A 222 18.04 -7.57 -1.79
N THR A 223 18.90 -8.47 -1.29
CA THR A 223 19.50 -8.35 0.04
C THR A 223 20.76 -7.52 -0.05
N LEU A 224 20.76 -6.35 0.60
CA LEU A 224 21.93 -5.49 0.67
C LEU A 224 22.79 -5.89 1.88
N ASN A 225 24.06 -6.23 1.63
CA ASN A 225 25.06 -6.32 2.69
C ASN A 225 25.47 -4.90 3.15
N ASP A 226 26.26 -4.81 4.21
CA ASP A 226 26.65 -3.51 4.78
C ASP A 226 27.47 -2.65 3.81
N PHE A 227 28.21 -3.28 2.89
CA PHE A 227 28.93 -2.56 1.84
C PHE A 227 27.98 -1.87 0.85
N HIS A 228 26.92 -2.55 0.39
CA HIS A 228 25.93 -1.96 -0.51
C HIS A 228 25.14 -0.82 0.15
N LYS A 229 25.00 -0.82 1.48
CA LYS A 229 24.38 0.30 2.22
C LYS A 229 25.29 1.53 2.25
N LEU A 230 26.59 1.33 2.38
CA LEU A 230 27.58 2.42 2.42
C LEU A 230 27.91 2.99 1.03
N SER A 231 27.76 2.19 -0.02
CA SER A 231 28.00 2.62 -1.39
C SER A 231 26.86 2.15 -2.32
N PRO A 232 25.76 2.92 -2.40
CA PRO A 232 24.59 2.59 -3.20
C PRO A 232 24.88 2.30 -4.67
N VAL A 233 25.98 2.85 -5.21
CA VAL A 233 26.48 2.61 -6.58
C VAL A 233 26.74 1.12 -6.87
N TYR A 234 27.03 0.33 -5.82
CA TYR A 234 27.23 -1.12 -5.94
C TYR A 234 25.97 -1.94 -5.65
N SER A 235 24.81 -1.31 -5.52
CA SER A 235 23.54 -2.01 -5.39
C SER A 235 23.31 -2.91 -6.62
N PRO A 236 23.16 -4.24 -6.45
CA PRO A 236 22.92 -5.16 -7.56
C PRO A 236 21.68 -4.77 -8.38
N ILE A 237 20.65 -4.26 -7.71
CA ILE A 237 19.43 -3.80 -8.36
C ILE A 237 19.69 -2.56 -9.19
N LEU A 238 20.37 -1.54 -8.65
CA LEU A 238 20.63 -0.33 -9.43
C LEU A 238 21.48 -0.63 -10.67
N GLN A 239 22.50 -1.48 -10.54
CA GLN A 239 23.30 -1.93 -11.67
C GLN A 239 22.47 -2.72 -12.70
N HIS A 240 21.56 -3.57 -12.23
CA HIS A 240 20.64 -4.30 -13.09
C HIS A 240 19.72 -3.34 -13.85
N LEU A 241 19.10 -2.36 -13.17
CA LEU A 241 18.23 -1.36 -13.78
C LEU A 241 18.99 -0.52 -14.82
N THR A 242 20.21 -0.08 -14.50
CA THR A 242 21.07 0.64 -15.44
C THR A 242 21.29 -0.15 -16.74
N LYS A 243 21.52 -1.46 -16.63
CA LYS A 243 21.70 -2.34 -17.79
C LYS A 243 20.38 -2.60 -18.53
N LYS A 244 19.30 -2.94 -17.81
CA LYS A 244 18.00 -3.33 -18.38
C LYS A 244 17.36 -2.18 -19.16
N TYR A 245 17.44 -0.96 -18.65
CA TYR A 245 16.78 0.20 -19.24
C TYR A 245 17.75 1.18 -19.93
N ASN A 246 19.06 0.86 -19.97
CA ASN A 246 20.09 1.71 -20.57
C ASN A 246 20.06 3.16 -20.03
N THR A 247 20.03 3.29 -18.71
CA THR A 247 19.92 4.59 -18.02
C THR A 247 21.30 5.15 -17.66
N GLY A 248 21.32 6.41 -17.23
CA GLY A 248 22.47 7.00 -16.53
C GLY A 248 22.67 6.46 -15.11
N PHE A 249 23.32 7.28 -14.28
CA PHE A 249 23.55 7.00 -12.88
C PHE A 249 22.24 7.02 -12.09
N LEU A 250 21.95 5.93 -11.36
CA LEU A 250 20.71 5.76 -10.59
C LEU A 250 20.98 5.84 -9.08
N VAL A 251 20.07 6.50 -8.37
CA VAL A 251 20.05 6.56 -6.90
C VAL A 251 18.64 6.24 -6.40
N GLY A 252 18.54 5.32 -5.44
CA GLY A 252 17.29 5.07 -4.72
C GLY A 252 17.15 6.04 -3.55
N VAL A 253 15.96 6.62 -3.40
CA VAL A 253 15.66 7.60 -2.35
C VAL A 253 14.31 7.28 -1.70
N ASP A 254 14.28 7.26 -0.37
CA ASP A 254 13.05 7.34 0.41
C ASP A 254 13.11 8.65 1.20
N PHE A 255 12.21 9.58 0.92
CA PHE A 255 12.13 10.83 1.67
C PHE A 255 11.20 10.66 2.85
N ASP A 256 11.62 11.11 4.03
CA ASP A 256 10.70 11.28 5.14
C ASP A 256 9.67 12.36 4.79
N SER A 257 8.43 12.17 5.26
CA SER A 257 7.29 13.03 4.98
C SER A 257 6.62 13.43 6.29
N PRO A 258 7.21 14.36 7.06
CA PRO A 258 6.63 14.83 8.31
C PRO A 258 5.35 15.64 8.07
N GLU A 259 4.41 15.56 9.02
CA GLU A 259 3.24 16.45 9.08
C GLU A 259 3.47 17.51 10.16
N LEU A 260 3.20 18.76 9.79
CA LEU A 260 3.21 19.91 10.68
C LEU A 260 1.77 20.32 10.98
N SER A 261 1.44 20.41 12.26
CA SER A 261 0.14 20.87 12.74
C SER A 261 0.32 22.11 13.61
N ILE A 262 -0.50 23.13 13.36
CA ILE A 262 -0.55 24.37 14.13
C ILE A 262 -2.01 24.63 14.47
N ARG A 263 -2.29 24.95 15.73
CA ARG A 263 -3.63 25.38 16.14
C ARG A 263 -3.75 26.85 15.82
N THR A 264 -4.61 27.19 14.87
CA THR A 264 -4.98 28.58 14.62
C THR A 264 -6.15 28.94 15.52
N ASN A 265 -6.02 30.04 16.27
CA ASN A 265 -7.18 30.65 16.89
C ASN A 265 -8.05 31.17 15.75
N LYS A 266 -9.24 30.60 15.57
CA LYS A 266 -10.27 31.31 14.83
C LYS A 266 -10.69 32.49 15.69
N GLU A 267 -10.13 33.66 15.41
CA GLU A 267 -10.77 34.92 15.77
C GLU A 267 -11.91 35.15 14.76
N GLU A 268 -13.12 35.21 15.33
CA GLU A 268 -14.41 35.76 14.87
C GLU A 268 -14.79 35.72 13.38
#